data_AF-A0A0M5KCC0-F1
#
_entry.id   AF-A0A0M5KCC0-F1
#
_cell.length_a   1.000
_cell.length_b   1.000
_cell.length_c   1.000
_cell.angle_alpha   90.00
_cell.angle_beta   90.00
_cell.angle_gamma   90.00
#
_symmetry.space_group_name_H-M   'P 1'
#
loop_
_entity.id
_entity.type
_entity.pdbx_description
1 polymer ?
#
loop_
_entity_poly.entity_id
_entity_poly.type
_entity_poly.pdbx_seq_one_letter_code
_entity_poly.pdbx_strand_id
1 'polypeptide(L)'
;MKKLLTFLSVTMLSTSSVEATFATVSCGETFTRDDLNKLLKEASKIDRTKYTKESYSNMQLAFLEATSAWITNKNISSNYIKLKKAIDDLVLLETK
;
A
#
# COMPACT_ATOMS: atom_id res chain seq x y z
N MET A 1 43.43 -19.40 -3.30
CA MET A 1 43.67 -17.95 -3.17
C MET A 1 43.46 -17.56 -1.72
N LYS A 2 44.49 -16.99 -1.08
CA LYS A 2 44.41 -16.38 0.26
C LYS A 2 43.52 -15.14 0.19
N LYS A 3 42.60 -14.97 1.15
CA LYS A 3 42.53 -13.79 2.03
C LYS A 3 41.42 -13.96 3.07
N LEU A 4 41.90 -14.13 4.29
CA LEU A 4 41.21 -13.96 5.56
C LEU A 4 40.84 -12.47 5.72
N LEU A 5 39.61 -12.16 6.12
CA LEU A 5 39.29 -10.91 6.82
C LEU A 5 38.27 -11.22 7.91
N THR A 6 38.80 -11.49 9.08
CA THR A 6 38.09 -11.38 10.36
C THR A 6 38.07 -9.91 10.74
N PHE A 7 36.90 -9.31 10.98
CA PHE A 7 36.78 -8.25 11.99
C PHE A 7 35.47 -8.37 12.74
N LEU A 8 35.65 -8.64 14.02
CA LEU A 8 34.69 -8.59 15.11
C LEU A 8 34.32 -7.13 15.38
N SER A 9 33.04 -6.78 15.29
CA SER A 9 32.50 -5.57 15.91
C SER A 9 31.09 -5.88 16.41
N VAL A 10 30.99 -6.32 17.67
CA VAL A 10 29.76 -6.21 18.44
C VAL A 10 29.62 -4.73 18.80
N THR A 11 28.56 -4.09 18.30
CA THR A 11 28.04 -2.86 18.88
C THR A 11 26.62 -3.16 19.36
N MET A 12 26.47 -3.42 20.65
CA MET A 12 25.18 -3.22 21.31
C MET A 12 25.06 -1.71 21.58
N LEU A 13 24.12 -1.04 20.92
CA LEU A 13 23.58 0.22 21.41
C LEU A 13 22.09 0.26 21.12
N SER A 14 21.32 -0.05 22.16
CA SER A 14 19.89 0.13 22.31
C SER A 14 19.55 1.61 22.47
N THR A 15 18.64 2.14 21.64
CA THR A 15 17.68 3.19 22.04
C THR A 15 16.48 3.24 21.07
N SER A 16 15.35 2.74 21.57
CA SER A 16 14.02 3.37 21.51
C SER A 16 13.66 4.23 20.29
N SER A 17 13.13 3.58 19.26
CA SER A 17 11.77 3.84 18.79
C SER A 17 11.31 2.60 18.03
N VAL A 18 10.28 1.94 18.53
CA VAL A 18 9.52 0.98 17.72
C VAL A 18 8.72 1.77 16.70
N GLU A 19 9.40 2.28 15.67
CA GLU A 19 8.71 2.48 14.41
C GLU A 19 8.55 1.09 13.84
N ALA A 20 7.39 0.50 14.15
CA ALA A 20 6.98 -0.79 13.65
C ALA A 20 7.25 -0.82 12.15
N THR A 21 8.33 -1.51 11.78
CA THR A 21 8.67 -1.78 10.41
C THR A 21 7.61 -2.74 9.91
N PHE A 22 6.47 -2.23 9.46
CA PHE A 22 5.61 -2.98 8.55
C PHE A 22 6.24 -2.93 7.15
N ALA A 23 7.52 -3.30 7.06
CA ALA A 23 8.00 -4.00 5.88
C ALA A 23 7.42 -5.40 5.99
N THR A 24 6.12 -5.52 5.75
CA THR A 24 5.57 -6.78 5.28
C THR A 24 6.41 -7.10 4.05
N VAL A 25 7.28 -8.09 4.18
CA VAL A 25 7.81 -8.79 3.03
C VAL A 25 6.58 -9.38 2.38
N SER A 26 5.95 -8.63 1.48
CA SER A 26 4.93 -9.14 0.57
C SER A 26 5.69 -10.04 -0.39
N CYS A 27 5.94 -11.28 0.07
CA CYS A 27 6.19 -12.38 -0.84
C CYS A 27 5.00 -12.39 -1.80
N GLY A 28 5.29 -12.00 -3.05
CA GLY A 28 4.35 -11.43 -4.02
C GLY A 28 2.93 -12.01 -3.96
N GLU A 29 2.04 -11.29 -3.27
CA GLU A 29 0.63 -11.60 -3.31
C GLU A 29 0.12 -11.22 -4.71
N THR A 30 -0.34 -12.21 -5.46
CA THR A 30 -0.88 -12.01 -6.79
C THR A 30 -2.39 -11.94 -6.72
N PHE A 31 -2.96 -10.86 -7.25
CA PHE A 31 -4.41 -10.65 -7.28
C PHE A 31 -4.95 -10.91 -8.68
N THR A 32 -6.14 -11.49 -8.75
CA THR A 32 -6.83 -11.72 -10.02
C THR A 32 -7.59 -10.48 -10.48
N ARG A 33 -8.02 -10.49 -11.74
CA ARG A 33 -8.88 -9.43 -12.29
C ARG A 33 -10.19 -9.30 -11.50
N ASP A 34 -10.71 -10.42 -10.99
CA ASP A 34 -11.94 -10.43 -10.20
C ASP A 34 -11.74 -9.82 -8.81
N ASP A 35 -10.57 -10.02 -8.20
CA ASP A 35 -10.24 -9.37 -6.93
C ASP A 35 -10.14 -7.86 -7.10
N LEU A 36 -9.52 -7.39 -8.19
CA LEU A 36 -9.50 -5.97 -8.53
C LEU A 36 -10.90 -5.41 -8.79
N ASN A 37 -11.77 -6.16 -9.46
CA ASN A 37 -13.17 -5.75 -9.67
C ASN A 37 -13.95 -5.62 -8.36
N LYS A 38 -13.75 -6.55 -7.41
CA LYS A 38 -14.38 -6.47 -6.08
C LYS A 38 -13.91 -5.22 -5.34
N LEU A 39 -12.60 -4.96 -5.32
CA LEU A 39 -12.03 -3.78 -4.68
C LEU A 39 -12.52 -2.47 -5.32
N LEU A 40 -12.63 -2.41 -6.66
CA LEU A 40 -13.23 -1.27 -7.36
C LEU A 40 -14.69 -1.04 -6.92
N LYS A 41 -15.49 -2.10 -6.77
CA LYS A 41 -16.88 -1.98 -6.28
C LYS A 41 -16.97 -1.55 -4.82
N GLU A 42 -15.98 -1.89 -3.99
CA GLU A 42 -15.89 -1.42 -2.61
C GLU A 42 -15.51 0.05 -2.56
N ALA A 43 -14.46 0.43 -3.29
CA ALA A 43 -13.98 1.80 -3.39
C ALA A 43 -15.06 2.77 -3.93
N SER A 44 -15.88 2.33 -4.89
CA SER A 44 -16.96 3.16 -5.45
C SER A 44 -18.08 3.48 -4.46
N LYS A 45 -18.16 2.77 -3.33
CA LYS A 45 -19.16 2.98 -2.28
C LYS A 45 -18.68 3.91 -1.17
N ILE A 46 -17.40 4.30 -1.21
CA ILE A 46 -16.80 5.14 -0.17
C ILE A 46 -17.43 6.54 -0.22
N ASP A 47 -18.04 6.93 0.89
CA ASP A 47 -18.65 8.25 1.05
C ASP A 47 -17.57 9.32 1.21
N ARG A 48 -17.36 10.12 0.16
CA ARG A 48 -16.38 11.20 0.12
C ARG A 48 -16.53 12.22 1.24
N THR A 49 -17.74 12.39 1.79
CA THR A 49 -18.01 13.43 2.78
C THR A 49 -17.38 13.14 4.14
N LYS A 50 -16.93 11.90 4.35
CA LYS A 50 -16.30 11.47 5.61
C LYS A 50 -14.80 11.72 5.69
N TYR A 51 -14.16 12.06 4.57
CA TYR A 51 -12.71 12.07 4.46
C TYR A 51 -12.16 13.43 4.05
N THR A 52 -10.90 13.70 4.40
CA THR A 52 -10.19 14.89 3.93
C THR A 52 -10.13 14.90 2.41
N LYS A 53 -10.21 16.10 1.83
CA LYS A 53 -10.15 16.27 0.37
C LYS A 53 -8.89 15.64 -0.24
N GLU A 54 -7.75 15.77 0.45
CA GLU A 54 -6.47 15.25 0.00
C GLU A 54 -6.44 13.73 -0.05
N SER A 55 -6.77 13.05 1.07
CA SER A 55 -6.75 11.58 1.12
C SER A 55 -7.75 10.95 0.14
N TYR A 56 -8.95 11.53 0.01
CA TYR A 56 -9.94 11.08 -0.96
C TYR A 56 -9.47 11.30 -2.42
N SER A 57 -8.77 12.40 -2.70
CA SER A 57 -8.19 12.64 -4.03
C SER A 57 -7.13 11.59 -4.38
N ASN A 58 -6.27 11.23 -3.43
CA ASN A 58 -5.27 10.18 -3.63
C ASN A 58 -5.92 8.81 -3.90
N MET A 59 -6.98 8.46 -3.16
CA MET A 59 -7.77 7.26 -3.43
C MET A 59 -8.42 7.28 -4.82
N GLN A 60 -9.00 8.41 -5.25
CA GLN A 60 -9.59 8.53 -6.59
C GLN A 60 -8.56 8.35 -7.71
N LEU A 61 -7.33 8.86 -7.56
CA LEU A 61 -6.28 8.64 -8.55
C LEU A 61 -5.93 7.15 -8.66
N ALA A 62 -5.75 6.47 -7.53
CA ALA A 62 -5.51 5.02 -7.52
C ALA A 62 -6.69 4.23 -8.10
N PHE A 63 -7.93 4.69 -7.89
CA PHE A 63 -9.13 4.10 -8.47
C PHE A 63 -9.14 4.17 -10.01
N LEU A 64 -8.73 5.29 -10.59
CA LEU A 64 -8.65 5.45 -12.04
C LEU A 64 -7.56 4.56 -12.65
N GLU A 65 -6.38 4.48 -12.01
CA GLU A 65 -5.31 3.57 -12.43
C GLU A 65 -5.79 2.10 -12.37
N ALA A 66 -6.44 1.70 -11.28
CA ALA A 66 -7.02 0.39 -11.11
C ALA A 66 -8.12 0.07 -12.12
N THR A 67 -8.96 1.04 -12.48
CA THR A 67 -9.99 0.87 -13.52
C THR A 67 -9.35 0.64 -14.88
N SER A 68 -8.30 1.38 -15.23
CA SER A 68 -7.54 1.19 -16.47
C SER A 68 -6.85 -0.18 -16.51
N ALA A 69 -6.22 -0.58 -15.41
CA ALA A 69 -5.61 -1.90 -15.24
C ALA A 69 -6.62 -3.03 -15.40
N TRP A 70 -7.82 -2.87 -14.79
CA TRP A 70 -8.93 -3.78 -14.98
C TRP A 70 -9.30 -3.83 -16.46
N ILE A 71 -9.68 -2.72 -17.12
CA ILE A 71 -10.07 -2.73 -18.54
C ILE A 71 -9.03 -3.42 -19.43
N THR A 72 -7.75 -3.06 -19.29
CA THR A 72 -6.65 -3.53 -20.14
C THR A 72 -6.09 -4.91 -19.77
N ASN A 73 -6.49 -5.47 -18.63
CA ASN A 73 -5.94 -6.70 -18.07
C ASN A 73 -4.42 -6.68 -17.83
N LYS A 74 -3.86 -5.52 -17.47
CA LYS A 74 -2.43 -5.32 -17.24
C LYS A 74 -2.16 -4.83 -15.82
N ASN A 75 -1.04 -5.26 -15.25
CA ASN A 75 -0.57 -4.79 -13.93
C ASN A 75 -1.61 -4.94 -12.81
N ILE A 76 -2.43 -5.99 -12.85
CA ILE A 76 -3.56 -6.19 -11.94
C ILE A 76 -3.12 -6.18 -10.47
N SER A 77 -2.18 -7.02 -10.07
CA SER A 77 -1.71 -7.09 -8.68
C SER A 77 -1.13 -5.76 -8.19
N SER A 78 -0.34 -5.07 -9.02
CA SER A 78 0.23 -3.78 -8.66
C SER A 78 -0.85 -2.72 -8.40
N ASN A 79 -1.85 -2.64 -9.29
CA ASN A 79 -2.93 -1.67 -9.14
C ASN A 79 -3.93 -2.04 -8.03
N TYR A 80 -4.12 -3.34 -7.76
CA TYR A 80 -4.83 -3.79 -6.58
C TYR A 80 -4.17 -3.26 -5.31
N ILE A 81 -2.85 -3.49 -5.16
CA ILE A 81 -2.10 -3.05 -3.97
C ILE A 81 -2.15 -1.53 -3.82
N LYS A 82 -1.98 -0.78 -4.91
CA LYS A 82 -2.08 0.69 -4.90
C LYS A 82 -3.45 1.17 -4.43
N LEU A 83 -4.53 0.62 -4.99
CA LEU A 83 -5.89 1.00 -4.61
C LEU A 83 -6.18 0.61 -3.16
N LYS A 84 -5.79 -0.59 -2.73
CA LYS A 84 -5.99 -1.06 -1.35
C LYS A 84 -5.27 -0.14 -0.37
N LYS A 85 -4.01 0.21 -0.65
CA LYS A 85 -3.25 1.14 0.18
C LYS A 85 -3.93 2.51 0.24
N ALA A 86 -4.38 3.05 -0.89
CA ALA A 86 -5.03 4.36 -0.91
C ALA A 86 -6.38 4.39 -0.18
N ILE A 87 -7.09 3.25 -0.13
CA ILE A 87 -8.29 3.08 0.72
C ILE A 87 -7.90 3.06 2.20
N ASP A 88 -6.86 2.31 2.56
CA ASP A 88 -6.38 2.20 3.95
C ASP A 88 -5.81 3.54 4.48
N ASP A 89 -5.25 4.36 3.59
CA ASP A 89 -4.68 5.68 3.88
C ASP A 89 -5.75 6.80 3.94
N LEU A 90 -7.04 6.48 3.81
CA LEU A 90 -8.10 7.48 3.91
C LEU A 90 -8.11 8.14 5.30
N VAL A 91 -8.11 9.47 5.33
CA VAL A 91 -8.08 10.25 6.57
C VAL A 91 -9.45 10.85 6.81
N LEU A 92 -10.06 10.55 7.96
CA LEU A 92 -11.37 11.10 8.32
C LEU A 92 -11.31 12.63 8.46
N LEU A 93 -12.41 13.31 8.12
CA LEU A 93 -12.58 14.70 8.55
C LEU A 93 -12.66 14.72 10.06
N GLU A 94 -11.78 15.49 10.70
CA GLU A 94 -11.94 15.79 12.12
C GLU A 94 -13.26 16.55 12.30
N THR A 95 -14.21 15.91 12.98
CA THR A 95 -15.42 16.57 13.46
C THR A 95 -15.01 17.41 14.68
N LYS A 96 -15.11 18.74 14.54
CA LYS A 96 -14.97 19.68 15.65
C LYS A 96 -16.09 19.53 16.66
#